data_AF-A0A5N6JTY2-F1
#
_entry.id   AF-A0A5N6JTY2-F1
#
_cell.length_a   1.000
_cell.length_b   1.000
_cell.length_c   1.000
_cell.angle_alpha   90.00
_cell.angle_beta   90.00
_cell.angle_gamma   90.00
#
_symmetry.space_group_name_H-M   'P 1'
#
loop_
_entity.id
_entity.type
_entity.pdbx_description
1 polymer ?
#
loop_
_entity_poly.entity_id
_entity_poly.type
_entity_poly.pdbx_seq_one_letter_code
_entity_poly.pdbx_strand_id
1 'polypeptide(L)'
;MATSIFTRKLDLLYLVYFITHIPVMFLMDLQALYPPSLTPSFLTSIKNFYITTYNDQFFISPPIYFQLFIWLELLVHVPVSFWAIGGLLRDSPQTPLLLLPYSLEVFLTTLICIHEYLYWPLSPAPKTRPNNFIRPHIYYSTSNINLPNTTPPKRGSLSDILSGV
;
A
#
# COMPACT_ATOMS: atom_id res chain seq x y z
N MET A 1 0.18 -23.34 33.46
CA MET A 1 0.79 -22.15 34.09
C MET A 1 0.97 -21.12 32.98
N ALA A 2 0.44 -19.90 33.13
CA ALA A 2 0.66 -18.85 32.13
C ALA A 2 2.17 -18.57 32.06
N THR A 3 2.80 -18.91 30.93
CA THR A 3 4.21 -18.65 30.71
C THR A 3 4.39 -17.15 30.52
N SER A 4 5.39 -16.57 31.18
CA SER A 4 5.70 -15.14 31.06
C SER A 4 5.89 -14.77 29.58
N ILE A 5 5.34 -13.64 29.16
CA ILE A 5 5.45 -13.13 27.78
C ILE A 5 6.91 -13.01 27.33
N PHE A 6 7.83 -12.78 28.27
CA PHE A 6 9.27 -12.67 28.02
C PHE A 6 9.93 -14.03 27.70
N THR A 7 9.31 -15.14 28.07
CA THR A 7 9.77 -16.48 27.71
C THR A 7 9.40 -16.82 26.26
N ARG A 8 8.36 -16.16 25.71
CA ARG A 8 7.84 -16.41 24.36
C ARG A 8 8.26 -15.31 23.38
N LYS A 9 9.51 -15.43 22.92
CA LYS A 9 10.18 -14.42 22.08
C LYS A 9 9.41 -14.05 20.79
N LEU A 10 8.75 -15.03 20.15
CA LEU A 10 7.96 -14.78 18.93
C LEU A 10 6.72 -13.95 19.22
N ASP A 11 6.01 -14.23 20.29
CA ASP A 11 4.83 -13.47 20.67
C ASP A 11 5.19 -12.07 21.15
N LEU A 12 6.35 -11.89 21.77
CA LEU A 12 6.87 -10.55 22.05
C LEU A 12 7.16 -9.77 20.76
N LEU A 13 7.76 -10.43 19.75
CA LEU A 13 8.02 -9.80 18.45
C LEU A 13 6.72 -9.37 17.76
N TYR A 14 5.71 -10.24 17.71
CA TYR A 14 4.40 -9.91 17.16
C TYR A 14 3.72 -8.79 17.94
N LEU A 15 3.81 -8.78 19.27
CA LEU A 15 3.27 -7.70 20.11
C LEU A 15 3.90 -6.35 19.78
N VAL A 16 5.23 -6.29 19.68
CA VAL A 16 5.96 -5.06 19.32
C VAL A 16 5.60 -4.61 17.90
N TYR A 17 5.47 -5.54 16.97
CA TYR A 17 5.02 -5.25 15.61
C TYR A 17 3.64 -4.58 15.63
N PHE A 18 2.63 -5.18 16.28
CA PHE A 18 1.28 -4.58 16.30
C PHE A 18 1.23 -3.23 17.02
N ILE A 19 1.95 -3.07 18.13
CA ILE A 19 2.00 -1.81 18.87
C ILE A 19 2.62 -0.68 18.04
N THR A 20 3.69 -0.96 17.29
CA THR A 20 4.31 0.05 16.44
C THR A 20 3.57 0.25 15.13
N HIS A 21 2.89 -0.78 14.62
CA HIS A 21 2.16 -0.72 13.36
C HIS A 21 0.88 0.13 13.46
N ILE A 22 0.10 0.01 14.55
CA ILE A 22 -1.12 0.80 14.75
C ILE A 22 -0.89 2.31 14.55
N PRO A 23 0.04 2.99 15.24
CA PRO A 23 0.26 4.42 15.05
C PRO A 23 0.77 4.73 13.65
N VAL A 24 1.61 3.89 13.04
CA VAL A 24 2.09 4.11 11.67
C VAL A 24 0.95 4.07 10.66
N MET A 25 0.01 3.12 10.78
CA MET A 25 -1.18 3.03 9.92
C MET A 25 -2.02 4.30 10.02
N PHE A 26 -2.30 4.78 11.22
CA PHE A 26 -3.06 6.03 11.40
C PHE A 26 -2.30 7.26 10.89
N LEU A 27 -0.98 7.28 11.06
CA LEU A 27 -0.16 8.42 10.67
C LEU A 27 0.08 8.51 9.16
N MET A 28 0.17 7.40 8.42
CA MET A 28 0.50 7.42 6.98
C MET A 28 -0.62 6.83 6.11
N ASP A 29 -1.06 5.61 6.41
CA ASP A 29 -1.91 4.82 5.52
C ASP A 29 -3.34 5.40 5.46
N LEU A 30 -3.90 5.78 6.61
CA LEU A 30 -5.25 6.36 6.70
C LEU A 30 -5.34 7.85 6.35
N GLN A 31 -4.21 8.50 6.03
CA GLN A 31 -4.22 9.93 5.72
C GLN A 31 -5.14 10.30 4.55
N ALA A 32 -5.29 9.38 3.58
CA ALA A 32 -6.15 9.59 2.43
C ALA A 32 -7.65 9.65 2.79
N LEU A 33 -8.05 9.08 3.93
CA LEU A 33 -9.44 9.03 4.36
C LEU A 33 -9.82 10.18 5.31
N TYR A 34 -8.84 10.88 5.89
CA TYR A 34 -9.14 11.97 6.81
C TYR A 34 -9.76 13.17 6.08
N PRO A 35 -10.92 13.68 6.55
CA PRO A 35 -11.46 14.92 6.02
C PRO A 35 -10.53 16.10 6.39
N PRO A 36 -10.51 17.18 5.60
CA PRO A 36 -9.61 18.32 5.82
C PRO A 36 -9.72 18.97 7.21
N SER A 37 -10.84 18.78 7.90
CA SER A 37 -11.08 19.27 9.26
C SER A 37 -10.34 18.48 10.35
N LEU A 38 -10.00 17.22 10.09
CA LEU A 38 -9.33 16.32 11.04
C LEU A 38 -7.86 16.11 10.71
N THR A 39 -7.37 16.62 9.57
CA THR A 39 -5.96 16.53 9.20
C THR A 39 -5.13 17.60 9.93
N PRO A 40 -4.33 17.23 10.94
CA PRO A 40 -3.39 18.16 11.56
C PRO A 40 -2.32 18.56 10.54
N SER A 41 -1.86 19.81 10.61
CA SER A 41 -0.79 20.32 9.74
C SER A 41 0.48 19.48 9.77
N PHE A 42 0.73 18.79 10.88
CA PHE A 42 1.84 17.85 11.05
C PHE A 42 1.75 16.64 10.09
N LEU A 43 0.58 16.01 9.93
CA LEU A 43 0.41 14.85 9.04
C LEU A 43 0.66 15.24 7.59
N THR A 44 0.12 16.39 7.18
CA THR A 44 0.34 16.94 5.84
C THR A 44 1.82 17.25 5.61
N SER A 45 2.53 17.75 6.63
CA SER A 45 3.96 18.03 6.55
C SER A 45 4.78 16.75 6.38
N ILE A 46 4.46 15.67 7.10
CA ILE A 46 5.09 14.36 6.93
C ILE A 46 4.84 13.83 5.52
N LYS A 47 3.59 13.87 5.04
CA LYS A 47 3.25 13.40 3.69
C LYS A 47 3.98 14.20 2.62
N ASN A 48 4.05 15.53 2.75
CA ASN A 48 4.78 16.38 1.83
C ASN A 48 6.29 16.09 1.87
N PHE A 49 6.88 15.89 3.05
CA PHE A 49 8.27 15.46 3.20
C PHE A 49 8.52 14.11 2.51
N TYR A 50 7.61 13.15 2.68
CA TYR A 50 7.69 11.83 2.06
C TYR A 50 7.60 11.91 0.53
N ILE A 51 6.61 12.65 -0.01
CA ILE A 51 6.45 12.85 -1.46
C ILE A 51 7.67 13.55 -2.06
N THR A 52 8.17 14.61 -1.41
CA THR A 52 9.32 15.38 -1.94
C THR A 52 10.63 14.61 -1.88
N THR A 53 10.79 13.71 -0.91
CA THR A 53 11.99 12.89 -0.74
C THR A 53 11.99 11.65 -1.63
N TYR A 54 10.87 10.91 -1.66
CA TYR A 54 10.79 9.59 -2.30
C TYR A 54 10.06 9.58 -3.64
N ASN A 55 9.26 10.62 -3.94
CA ASN A 55 8.47 10.75 -5.17
C ASN A 55 7.59 9.52 -5.43
N ASP A 56 6.95 9.06 -4.37
CA ASP A 56 6.06 7.89 -4.37
C ASP A 56 4.77 8.23 -5.13
N GLN A 57 4.50 7.48 -6.21
CA GLN A 57 3.35 7.75 -7.07
C GLN A 57 2.02 7.39 -6.40
N PHE A 58 2.01 6.48 -5.40
CA PHE A 58 0.78 6.12 -4.69
C PHE A 58 0.15 7.33 -3.98
N PHE A 59 0.97 8.30 -3.54
CA PHE A 59 0.48 9.50 -2.86
C PHE A 59 0.27 10.71 -3.78
N ILE A 60 0.83 10.68 -5.00
CA ILE A 60 0.72 11.75 -6.00
C ILE A 60 -0.49 11.51 -6.90
N SER A 61 -0.62 10.30 -7.45
CA SER A 61 -1.66 9.90 -8.37
C SER A 61 -2.16 8.50 -7.98
N PRO A 62 -2.95 8.38 -6.90
CA PRO A 62 -3.39 7.08 -6.40
C PRO A 62 -4.21 6.33 -7.45
N PRO A 63 -3.84 5.08 -7.79
CA PRO A 63 -4.64 4.26 -8.67
C PRO A 63 -5.92 3.80 -7.96
N ILE A 64 -6.96 3.45 -8.73
CA ILE A 64 -8.30 3.15 -8.19
C ILE A 64 -8.31 2.00 -7.17
N TYR A 65 -7.45 1.01 -7.34
CA TYR A 65 -7.34 -0.13 -6.42
C TYR A 65 -6.70 0.25 -5.09
N PHE A 66 -5.88 1.31 -5.04
CA PHE A 66 -5.23 1.76 -3.81
C PHE A 66 -6.26 2.23 -2.78
N GLN A 67 -7.38 2.80 -3.25
CA GLN A 67 -8.51 3.14 -2.38
C GLN A 67 -9.10 1.90 -1.69
N LEU A 68 -9.14 0.75 -2.37
CA LEU A 68 -9.60 -0.50 -1.78
C LEU A 68 -8.64 -0.97 -0.67
N PHE A 69 -7.33 -0.81 -0.87
CA PHE A 69 -6.34 -1.15 0.16
C PHE A 69 -6.48 -0.27 1.40
N ILE A 70 -6.69 1.04 1.25
CA ILE A 70 -6.94 1.95 2.38
C ILE A 70 -8.18 1.53 3.19
N TRP A 71 -9.26 1.13 2.50
CA TRP A 71 -10.48 0.65 3.17
C TRP A 71 -10.27 -0.67 3.89
N LEU A 72 -9.53 -1.59 3.26
CA LEU A 72 -9.18 -2.89 3.82
C LEU A 72 -8.25 -2.74 5.03
N GLU A 73 -7.30 -1.80 4.97
CA GLU A 73 -6.44 -1.43 6.08
C GLU A 73 -7.26 -0.94 7.29
N LEU A 74 -8.23 -0.05 7.05
CA LEU A 74 -9.11 0.45 8.10
C LEU A 74 -10.04 -0.64 8.67
N LEU A 75 -10.68 -1.42 7.80
CA LEU A 75 -11.77 -2.33 8.20
C LEU A 75 -11.30 -3.69 8.69
N VAL A 76 -10.17 -4.18 8.21
CA VAL A 76 -9.62 -5.50 8.56
C VAL A 76 -8.41 -5.35 9.46
N HIS A 77 -7.43 -4.57 9.03
CA HIS A 77 -6.14 -4.45 9.69
C HIS A 77 -6.23 -3.83 11.09
N VAL A 78 -6.97 -2.72 11.24
CA VAL A 78 -7.14 -2.04 12.52
C VAL A 78 -7.82 -2.94 13.57
N PRO A 79 -9.03 -3.52 13.35
CA PRO A 79 -9.66 -4.37 14.35
C PRO A 79 -8.88 -5.66 14.61
N VAL A 80 -8.24 -6.25 13.59
CA VAL A 80 -7.38 -7.42 13.78
C VAL A 80 -6.16 -7.07 14.63
N SER A 81 -5.54 -5.91 14.43
CA SER A 81 -4.39 -5.46 15.23
C SER A 81 -4.75 -5.25 16.70
N PHE A 82 -5.89 -4.61 16.98
CA PHE A 82 -6.38 -4.45 18.35
C PHE A 82 -6.72 -5.80 19.01
N TRP A 83 -7.37 -6.69 18.26
CA TRP A 83 -7.69 -8.03 18.75
C TRP A 83 -6.42 -8.86 19.00
N ALA A 84 -5.43 -8.79 18.10
CA ALA A 84 -4.18 -9.52 18.18
C ALA A 84 -3.39 -9.16 19.45
N ILE A 85 -3.34 -7.88 19.83
CA ILE A 85 -2.71 -7.44 21.10
C ILE A 85 -3.40 -8.12 22.29
N GLY A 86 -4.73 -8.12 22.32
CA GLY A 86 -5.50 -8.78 23.39
C GLY A 86 -5.33 -10.30 23.40
N GLY A 87 -5.28 -10.93 22.23
CA GLY A 87 -5.10 -12.38 22.05
C GLY A 87 -3.71 -12.86 22.49
N LEU A 88 -2.67 -12.09 22.15
CA LEU A 88 -1.28 -12.37 22.53
C LEU A 88 -1.06 -12.22 24.05
N LEU A 89 -1.68 -11.22 24.67
CA LEU A 89 -1.61 -11.02 26.13
C LEU A 89 -2.29 -12.16 26.90
N ARG A 90 -3.34 -12.76 26.33
CA ARG A 90 -4.12 -13.84 26.95
C ARG A 90 -3.63 -15.24 26.60
N ASP A 91 -2.60 -15.36 25.76
CA ASP A 91 -2.09 -16.64 25.27
C ASP A 91 -3.22 -17.53 24.68
N SER A 92 -4.06 -16.93 23.83
CA SER A 92 -5.16 -17.68 23.20
C SER A 92 -4.62 -18.55 22.06
N PRO A 93 -5.02 -19.84 21.98
CA PRO A 93 -4.64 -20.72 20.87
C PRO A 93 -5.25 -20.28 19.52
N GLN A 94 -6.20 -19.36 19.53
CA GLN A 94 -6.82 -18.81 18.30
C GLN A 94 -5.98 -17.72 17.64
N THR A 95 -5.00 -17.16 18.36
CA THR A 95 -4.21 -16.03 17.86
C THR A 95 -3.42 -16.35 16.57
N PRO A 96 -2.70 -17.49 16.47
CA PRO A 96 -2.01 -17.87 15.24
C PRO A 96 -2.95 -18.08 14.05
N LEU A 97 -4.19 -18.51 14.33
CA LEU A 97 -5.19 -18.81 13.30
C LEU A 97 -5.70 -17.53 12.62
N LEU A 98 -5.81 -16.42 13.36
CA LEU A 98 -6.18 -15.12 12.80
C LEU A 98 -4.98 -14.41 12.13
N LEU A 99 -3.77 -14.62 12.65
CA LEU A 99 -2.56 -14.02 12.11
C LEU A 99 -2.18 -14.55 10.72
N LEU A 100 -2.55 -15.79 10.40
CA LEU A 100 -2.27 -16.40 9.10
C LEU A 100 -2.96 -15.69 7.92
N PRO A 101 -4.30 -15.54 7.89
CA PRO A 101 -4.98 -14.80 6.81
C PRO A 101 -4.57 -13.32 6.78
N TYR A 102 -4.35 -12.70 7.95
CA TYR A 102 -3.80 -11.34 8.03
C TYR A 102 -2.45 -11.21 7.32
N SER A 103 -1.53 -12.14 7.59
CA SER A 103 -0.20 -12.11 6.95
C SER A 103 -0.28 -12.34 5.45
N LEU A 104 -1.20 -13.18 4.99
CA LEU A 104 -1.45 -13.41 3.57
C LEU A 104 -1.98 -12.14 2.88
N GLU A 105 -2.90 -11.45 3.52
CA GLU A 105 -3.46 -10.18 3.05
C GLU A 105 -2.38 -9.09 2.93
N VAL A 106 -1.55 -8.90 3.96
CA VAL A 106 -0.37 -7.99 3.92
C VAL A 106 0.57 -8.36 2.79
N PHE A 107 0.82 -9.65 2.61
CA PHE A 107 1.71 -10.13 1.55
C PHE A 107 1.18 -9.80 0.16
N LEU A 108 -0.13 -10.02 -0.08
CA LEU A 108 -0.75 -9.76 -1.37
C LEU A 108 -0.80 -8.27 -1.71
N THR A 109 -1.18 -7.43 -0.74
CA THR A 109 -1.20 -5.96 -0.92
C THR A 109 0.21 -5.44 -1.21
N THR A 110 1.21 -5.90 -0.46
CA THR A 110 2.62 -5.56 -0.69
C THR A 110 3.11 -6.03 -2.06
N LEU A 111 2.75 -7.25 -2.48
CA LEU A 111 3.12 -7.79 -3.78
C LEU A 111 2.55 -6.94 -4.93
N ILE A 112 1.30 -6.50 -4.82
CA ILE A 112 0.66 -5.63 -5.80
C ILE A 112 1.36 -4.26 -5.84
N CYS A 113 1.71 -3.69 -4.69
CA CYS A 113 2.46 -2.44 -4.63
C CYS A 113 3.85 -2.56 -5.27
N ILE A 114 4.56 -3.66 -5.03
CA ILE A 114 5.84 -3.97 -5.69
C ILE A 114 5.62 -4.13 -7.20
N HIS A 115 4.55 -4.80 -7.61
CA HIS A 115 4.21 -4.99 -9.01
C HIS A 115 3.92 -3.68 -9.72
N GLU A 116 3.20 -2.75 -9.11
CA GLU A 116 2.96 -1.42 -9.68
C GLU A 116 4.22 -0.57 -9.70
N TYR A 117 5.00 -0.60 -8.61
CA TYR A 117 6.32 0.02 -8.57
C TYR A 117 7.15 -0.45 -9.78
N LEU A 118 7.02 -1.74 -10.17
CA LEU A 118 7.28 -2.40 -11.50
C LEU A 118 7.31 -1.48 -12.72
N TYR A 119 6.34 -0.60 -12.83
CA TYR A 119 6.04 0.08 -14.08
C TYR A 119 6.15 1.60 -13.97
N TRP A 120 6.58 2.11 -12.81
CA TRP A 120 6.71 3.55 -12.64
C TRP A 120 7.79 4.16 -13.54
N PRO A 121 7.48 5.28 -14.20
CA PRO A 121 8.45 5.98 -15.03
C PRO A 121 9.59 6.50 -14.14
N LEU A 122 10.83 6.31 -14.60
CA LEU A 122 11.98 6.92 -13.94
C LEU A 122 11.88 8.43 -14.11
N SER A 123 11.61 9.14 -13.01
CA SER A 123 11.72 10.59 -13.01
C SER A 123 13.17 10.99 -13.36
N PRO A 124 13.40 11.94 -14.29
CA PRO A 124 14.75 12.33 -14.74
C PRO A 124 15.62 13.00 -13.67
N ALA A 125 15.15 13.15 -12.43
CA ALA A 125 15.86 13.87 -11.39
C ALA A 125 17.05 13.06 -10.83
N PRO A 126 18.23 13.70 -10.67
CA PRO A 126 19.41 13.05 -10.12
C PRO A 126 19.30 13.03 -8.59
N LYS A 127 18.67 12.01 -8.03
CA LYS A 127 18.74 11.75 -6.59
C LYS A 127 18.96 10.27 -6.35
N THR A 128 20.23 9.90 -6.24
CA THR A 128 20.76 8.75 -5.48
C THR A 128 19.72 7.66 -5.20
N ARG A 129 19.23 7.00 -6.26
CA ARG A 129 18.36 5.84 -6.15
C ARG A 129 19.23 4.58 -6.09
N PRO A 130 19.27 3.84 -4.95
CA PRO A 130 19.91 2.52 -4.91
C PRO A 130 19.14 1.47 -5.76
N ASN A 131 17.95 1.81 -6.26
CA ASN A 131 17.04 0.89 -6.95
C ASN A 131 17.40 0.62 -8.42
N ASN A 132 18.52 1.19 -8.92
CA ASN A 132 19.05 0.87 -10.26
C ASN A 132 19.48 -0.60 -10.39
N PHE A 133 19.70 -1.31 -9.27
CA PHE A 133 20.16 -2.70 -9.29
C PHE A 133 19.03 -3.72 -9.55
N ILE A 134 17.80 -3.44 -9.12
CA ILE A 134 16.69 -4.40 -9.20
C ILE A 134 15.99 -4.36 -10.58
N ARG A 135 16.17 -3.28 -11.34
CA ARG A 135 15.37 -2.95 -12.53
C ARG A 135 16.02 -2.98 -13.93
N PRO A 136 17.24 -3.48 -14.18
CA PRO A 136 17.80 -3.36 -15.52
C PRO A 136 17.05 -4.21 -16.57
N HIS A 137 16.34 -5.28 -16.21
CA HIS A 137 15.90 -6.29 -17.19
C HIS A 137 14.49 -6.08 -17.80
N ILE A 138 13.58 -5.35 -17.16
CA ILE A 138 12.21 -5.19 -17.70
C ILE A 138 12.16 -4.16 -18.84
N TYR A 139 12.93 -3.07 -18.73
CA TYR A 139 12.96 -2.03 -19.77
C TYR A 139 13.51 -2.54 -21.12
N TYR A 140 14.49 -3.44 -21.13
CA TYR A 140 15.00 -4.05 -22.38
C TYR A 140 14.03 -5.04 -23.03
N SER A 141 13.11 -5.64 -22.27
CA SER A 141 12.12 -6.58 -22.80
C SER A 141 10.97 -5.83 -23.47
N THR A 142 10.53 -4.70 -22.91
CA THR A 142 9.43 -3.91 -23.49
C THR A 142 9.86 -3.07 -24.69
N SER A 143 11.13 -2.67 -24.81
CA SER A 143 11.63 -1.96 -25.99
C SER A 143 11.78 -2.85 -27.24
N ASN A 144 11.73 -4.18 -27.09
CA ASN A 144 11.79 -5.14 -28.20
C ASN A 144 10.41 -5.64 -28.64
N ILE A 145 9.34 -5.25 -27.95
CA ILE A 145 7.96 -5.56 -28.37
C ILE A 145 7.40 -4.26 -28.95
N ASN A 146 7.47 -4.16 -30.28
CA ASN A 146 6.69 -3.19 -31.05
C ASN A 146 5.20 -3.40 -30.76
N LEU A 147 4.68 -2.73 -29.74
CA LEU A 147 3.24 -2.55 -29.55
C LEU A 147 2.77 -1.63 -30.68
N PRO A 148 1.90 -2.08 -31.61
CA PRO A 148 1.27 -1.17 -32.55
C PRO A 148 0.49 -0.13 -31.76
N ASN A 149 0.72 1.15 -32.08
CA ASN A 149 0.04 2.32 -31.51
C ASN A 149 -1.45 2.07 -31.26
N THR A 150 -1.83 1.76 -30.02
CA THR A 150 -3.22 1.83 -29.58
C THR A 150 -3.47 3.25 -29.10
N THR A 151 -3.78 4.14 -30.06
CA THR A 151 -4.49 5.38 -29.78
C THR A 151 -5.76 5.06 -28.96
N PRO A 152 -6.09 5.80 -27.89
CA PRO A 152 -7.35 5.59 -27.18
C PRO A 152 -8.52 5.82 -28.16
N PRO A 153 -9.57 4.97 -28.12
CA PRO A 153 -10.71 5.14 -29.02
C PRO A 153 -11.38 6.48 -28.75
N LYS A 154 -11.43 7.34 -29.78
CA LYS A 154 -12.28 8.54 -29.78
C LYS A 154 -13.71 8.10 -29.45
N ARG A 155 -14.25 8.59 -28.34
CA ARG A 155 -15.67 8.47 -28.00
C ARG A 155 -16.47 9.15 -29.11
N GLY A 156 -17.03 8.36 -30.02
CA GLY A 156 -17.88 8.84 -31.11
C GLY A 156 -19.05 9.63 -30.54
N SER A 157 -19.21 10.86 -31.01
CA SER A 157 -20.35 11.71 -30.72
C SER A 157 -21.58 11.14 -31.43
N LEU A 158 -22.71 11.05 -30.72
CA LEU A 158 -24.00 10.53 -31.22
C LEU A 158 -24.58 11.32 -32.41
N SER A 159 -23.93 12.42 -32.82
CA SER A 159 -24.29 13.20 -34.02
C SER A 159 -24.03 12.47 -35.33
N ASP A 160 -23.10 11.50 -35.36
CA ASP A 160 -22.60 10.92 -36.62
C ASP A 160 -23.45 9.73 -37.12
N ILE A 161 -24.41 9.26 -36.32
CA ILE A 161 -25.26 8.09 -36.64
C ILE A 161 -26.57 8.51 -37.33
N LEU A 162 -27.00 9.77 -37.25
CA LEU A 162 -28.29 10.23 -37.77
C LEU A 162 -28.25 10.86 -39.18
N SER A 163 -27.08 10.97 -39.80
CA SER A 163 -26.92 11.51 -41.17
C SER A 163 -26.77 10.45 -42.26
N GLY A 164 -27.07 9.18 -41.95
CA GLY A 164 -26.82 8.02 -42.83
C GLY A 164 -28.02 7.11 -43.06
N VAL A 165 -29.26 7.62 -42.95
CA VAL A 165 -30.49 6.93 -43.38
C VAL A 165 -31.26 7.84 -44.33
#